data_AF-A0A1F9DLE4-F1
#
_entry.id   AF-A0A1F9DLE4-F1
#
_cell.length_a   1.000
_cell.length_b   1.000
_cell.length_c   1.000
_cell.angle_alpha   90.00
_cell.angle_beta   90.00
_cell.angle_gamma   90.00
#
_symmetry.space_group_name_H-M   'P 1'
#
loop_
_entity.id
_entity.type
_entity.pdbx_description
1 polymer ?
#
loop_
_entity_poly.entity_id
_entity_poly.type
_entity_poly.pdbx_seq_one_letter_code
_entity_poly.pdbx_strand_id
1 'polypeptide(L)'
;MNFRFWNLNSDLKLFRNPESPPPQPSPSRGEGGGGGAVIRNPKSAFEKGFTLIEIIVVIVILSIVSAITIKFLFDSLRIYTMTVKQKTLFDEGKLALERMCRDIRDARTISDPAAGGSGSMIRFRRTNNTAPSQDVADEWIRFQLAVQPDGTYTLQKVKNDTGPPTADLASNVRNNLTDFTVTRDAGNEIQLYLKLSLTTGENVTLQTKVYPKNLSEDLTSTYKNFRIQDSSGNFASWQEVRSP
;
A
#
# COMPACT_ATOMS: atom_id res chain seq x y z
N MET A 1 -24.18 -30.53 -3.28
CA MET A 1 -23.19 -29.85 -2.41
C MET A 1 -23.92 -28.70 -1.72
N ASN A 2 -24.26 -28.84 -0.44
CA ASN A 2 -25.11 -27.90 0.31
C ASN A 2 -24.24 -26.94 1.12
N PHE A 3 -24.32 -25.64 0.83
CA PHE A 3 -23.67 -24.59 1.63
C PHE A 3 -24.64 -24.06 2.67
N ARG A 4 -24.35 -24.29 3.96
CA ARG A 4 -25.06 -23.68 5.09
C ARG A 4 -24.38 -22.36 5.48
N PHE A 5 -25.12 -21.27 5.37
CA PHE A 5 -24.73 -19.95 5.89
C PHE A 5 -24.80 -19.96 7.43
N TRP A 6 -23.73 -19.52 8.09
CA TRP A 6 -23.69 -19.25 9.52
C TRP A 6 -24.29 -17.86 9.80
N ASN A 7 -25.25 -17.78 10.72
CA ASN A 7 -25.90 -16.54 11.16
C ASN A 7 -25.22 -16.07 12.46
N LEU A 8 -24.59 -14.89 12.44
CA LEU A 8 -23.69 -14.41 13.51
C LEU A 8 -24.40 -13.55 14.58
N ASN A 9 -25.71 -13.74 14.82
CA ASN A 9 -26.51 -12.83 15.66
C ASN A 9 -27.14 -13.45 16.92
N SER A 10 -26.76 -14.67 17.33
CA SER A 10 -27.39 -15.36 18.47
C SER A 10 -26.58 -15.41 19.79
N ASP A 11 -25.30 -15.02 19.82
CA ASP A 11 -24.42 -15.28 20.99
C ASP A 11 -24.00 -14.05 21.82
N LEU A 12 -24.88 -13.05 21.95
CA LEU A 12 -24.61 -11.86 22.79
C LEU A 12 -25.64 -11.62 23.91
N LYS A 13 -26.44 -12.62 24.27
CA LYS A 13 -27.49 -12.49 25.31
C LYS A 13 -27.17 -13.10 26.69
N LEU A 14 -25.92 -13.47 26.98
CA LEU A 14 -25.58 -14.19 28.23
C LEU A 14 -24.82 -13.39 29.30
N PHE A 15 -24.70 -12.06 29.18
CA PHE A 15 -24.16 -11.21 30.25
C PHE A 15 -25.14 -10.10 30.66
N ARG A 16 -26.37 -10.46 31.04
CA ARG A 16 -27.27 -9.55 31.76
C ARG A 16 -27.12 -9.83 33.26
N ASN A 17 -26.44 -8.94 33.96
CA ASN A 17 -26.35 -8.95 35.43
C ASN A 17 -27.78 -8.89 36.03
N PRO A 18 -28.12 -9.72 37.03
CA PRO A 18 -29.42 -9.61 37.70
C PRO A 18 -29.47 -8.32 38.53
N GLU A 19 -30.52 -7.52 38.31
CA GLU A 19 -30.85 -6.34 39.10
C GLU A 19 -30.98 -6.71 40.58
N SER A 20 -30.29 -5.94 41.44
CA SER A 20 -30.43 -6.03 42.88
C SER A 20 -31.83 -5.57 43.31
N PRO A 21 -32.52 -6.29 44.22
CA PRO A 21 -33.87 -5.91 44.67
C PRO A 21 -33.87 -4.57 45.42
N PRO A 22 -34.96 -3.79 45.33
CA PRO A 22 -35.06 -2.50 46.02
C PRO A 22 -35.06 -2.70 47.55
N PRO A 23 -34.38 -1.83 48.32
CA PRO A 23 -34.35 -1.91 49.77
C PRO A 23 -35.74 -1.65 50.38
N GLN A 24 -36.14 -2.50 51.32
CA GLN A 24 -37.35 -2.33 52.12
C GLN A 24 -37.18 -1.21 53.17
N PRO A 25 -38.21 -0.39 53.45
CA PRO A 25 -38.15 0.60 54.52
C PRO A 25 -38.18 -0.06 55.90
N SER A 26 -37.19 0.28 56.73
CA SER A 26 -37.16 -0.10 58.17
C SER A 26 -37.84 0.97 59.03
N PRO A 27 -38.40 0.59 60.20
CA PRO A 27 -39.44 1.37 60.88
C PRO A 27 -38.92 2.62 61.60
N SER A 28 -39.77 3.65 61.59
CA SER A 28 -39.63 4.90 62.33
C SER A 28 -39.66 4.66 63.84
N ARG A 29 -38.55 4.97 64.52
CA ARG A 29 -38.47 5.07 65.98
C ARG A 29 -38.06 6.47 66.35
N GLY A 30 -39.00 7.24 66.89
CA GLY A 30 -38.72 8.52 67.53
C GLY A 30 -38.04 8.34 68.88
N GLU A 31 -37.22 9.31 69.26
CA GLU A 31 -37.37 10.14 70.47
C GLU A 31 -36.06 10.86 70.79
N GLY A 32 -36.21 12.16 71.12
CA GLY A 32 -35.56 12.76 72.29
C GLY A 32 -34.13 13.27 72.17
N GLY A 33 -33.95 14.55 72.51
CA GLY A 33 -32.72 14.99 73.18
C GLY A 33 -32.11 16.25 72.61
N GLY A 34 -32.30 17.37 73.31
CA GLY A 34 -31.75 18.66 72.96
C GLY A 34 -30.22 18.74 73.05
N GLY A 35 -29.69 19.76 72.40
CA GLY A 35 -28.26 20.08 72.44
C GLY A 35 -27.95 21.12 71.38
N GLY A 36 -28.08 22.39 71.74
CA GLY A 36 -27.69 23.51 70.89
C GLY A 36 -26.22 23.43 70.53
N ALA A 37 -25.92 22.99 69.32
CA ALA A 37 -24.66 23.23 68.65
C ALA A 37 -24.96 24.05 67.40
N VAL A 38 -24.60 25.33 67.43
CA VAL A 38 -24.59 26.19 66.25
C VAL A 38 -23.59 25.61 65.26
N ILE A 39 -24.08 24.78 64.34
CA ILE A 39 -23.34 24.38 63.15
C ILE A 39 -23.22 25.64 62.30
N ARG A 40 -22.08 26.33 62.40
CA ARG A 40 -21.70 27.36 61.44
C ARG A 40 -21.54 26.67 60.10
N ASN A 41 -22.56 26.79 59.25
CA ASN A 41 -22.48 26.39 57.85
C ASN A 41 -21.26 27.12 57.24
N PRO A 42 -20.18 26.44 56.82
CA PRO A 42 -19.25 27.08 55.92
C PRO A 42 -20.08 27.35 54.67
N LYS A 43 -20.46 28.61 54.44
CA LYS A 43 -21.04 29.04 53.16
C LYS A 43 -20.18 28.38 52.09
N SER A 44 -20.79 27.51 51.29
CA SER A 44 -20.17 26.94 50.12
C SER A 44 -19.60 28.10 49.32
N ALA A 45 -18.30 28.30 49.43
CA ALA A 45 -17.60 29.14 48.51
C ALA A 45 -17.78 28.44 47.15
N PHE A 46 -18.39 29.15 46.21
CA PHE A 46 -18.62 28.75 44.82
C PHE A 46 -19.91 27.98 44.49
N GLU A 47 -21.06 28.58 44.80
CA GLU A 47 -22.22 28.46 43.89
C GLU A 47 -22.50 29.84 43.27
N LYS A 48 -21.61 30.29 42.37
CA LYS A 48 -21.89 31.43 41.51
C LYS A 48 -22.51 30.90 40.22
N GLY A 49 -23.75 31.31 39.95
CA GLY A 49 -24.44 31.00 38.70
C GLY A 49 -23.68 31.57 37.49
N PHE A 50 -23.76 30.86 36.36
CA PHE A 50 -23.14 31.27 35.10
C PHE A 50 -23.78 32.58 34.60
N THR A 51 -22.95 33.57 34.26
CA THR A 51 -23.46 34.84 33.74
C THR A 51 -23.67 34.76 32.22
N LEU A 52 -24.63 35.53 31.69
CA LEU A 52 -24.90 35.56 30.24
C LEU A 52 -23.65 35.96 29.44
N ILE A 53 -22.90 36.95 29.95
CA ILE A 53 -21.68 37.43 29.30
C ILE A 53 -20.60 36.34 29.23
N GLU A 54 -20.53 35.47 30.23
CA GLU A 54 -19.56 34.36 30.26
C GLU A 54 -19.87 33.33 29.17
N ILE A 55 -21.14 33.03 28.91
CA ILE A 55 -21.55 32.18 27.77
C ILE A 55 -21.20 32.84 26.43
N ILE A 56 -21.43 34.15 26.29
CA ILE A 56 -21.10 34.88 25.06
C ILE A 56 -19.60 34.81 24.77
N VAL A 57 -18.75 35.03 25.78
CA VAL A 57 -17.30 34.96 25.60
C VAL A 57 -16.85 33.54 25.25
N VAL A 58 -17.44 32.51 25.89
CA VAL A 58 -17.13 31.10 25.61
C VAL A 58 -17.47 30.71 24.17
N ILE A 59 -18.65 31.07 23.65
CA ILE A 59 -19.02 30.71 22.26
C ILE A 59 -18.12 31.42 21.24
N VAL A 60 -17.71 32.67 21.51
CA VAL A 60 -16.80 33.43 20.63
C VAL A 60 -15.43 32.75 20.60
N ILE A 61 -14.86 32.44 21.77
CA ILE A 61 -13.56 31.76 21.86
C ILE A 61 -13.63 30.37 21.20
N LEU A 62 -14.68 29.60 21.49
CA LEU A 62 -14.88 28.28 20.87
C LEU A 62 -15.00 28.37 19.35
N SER A 63 -15.65 29.40 18.81
CA SER A 63 -15.78 29.56 17.35
C SER A 63 -14.42 29.77 16.68
N ILE A 64 -13.54 30.57 17.28
CA ILE A 64 -12.19 30.85 16.76
C ILE A 64 -11.34 29.58 16.83
N VAL A 65 -11.32 28.91 18.00
CA VAL A 65 -10.53 27.67 18.20
C VAL A 65 -11.05 26.54 17.31
N SER A 66 -12.37 26.41 17.17
CA SER A 66 -12.99 25.39 16.33
C SER A 66 -12.62 25.57 14.85
N ALA A 67 -12.65 26.81 14.33
CA ALA A 67 -12.27 27.07 12.94
C ALA A 67 -10.82 26.63 12.64
N ILE A 68 -9.89 26.92 13.55
CA ILE A 68 -8.48 26.50 13.42
C ILE A 68 -8.38 24.97 13.47
N THR A 69 -9.04 24.35 14.44
CA THR A 69 -9.00 22.89 14.66
C THR A 69 -9.57 22.11 13.46
N ILE A 70 -10.70 22.58 12.91
CA ILE A 70 -11.34 21.98 11.74
C ILE A 70 -10.43 22.07 10.51
N LYS A 71 -9.76 23.21 10.29
CA LYS A 71 -8.79 23.36 9.19
C LYS A 71 -7.66 22.33 9.32
N PHE A 72 -7.05 22.22 10.49
CA PHE A 72 -5.99 21.24 10.74
C PHE A 72 -6.46 19.80 10.54
N LEU A 73 -7.70 19.49 10.94
CA LEU A 73 -8.28 18.17 10.74
C LEU A 73 -8.43 17.86 9.24
N PHE A 74 -8.97 18.80 8.44
CA PHE A 74 -9.09 18.60 6.99
C PHE A 74 -7.73 18.45 6.30
N ASP A 75 -6.74 19.26 6.68
CA ASP A 75 -5.39 19.16 6.14
C ASP A 75 -4.75 17.80 6.49
N SER A 76 -4.94 17.32 7.72
CA SER A 76 -4.44 16.01 8.17
C SER A 76 -5.10 14.85 7.41
N LEU A 77 -6.43 14.90 7.21
CA LEU A 77 -7.16 13.90 6.43
C LEU A 77 -6.75 13.91 4.96
N ARG A 78 -6.49 15.08 4.38
CA ARG A 78 -5.98 15.21 3.02
C ARG A 78 -4.60 14.58 2.88
N ILE A 79 -3.67 14.88 3.78
CA ILE A 79 -2.31 14.31 3.77
C ILE A 79 -2.36 12.78 3.92
N TYR A 80 -3.19 12.28 4.84
CA TYR A 80 -3.36 10.85 5.07
C TYR A 80 -3.87 10.14 3.80
N THR A 81 -4.94 10.65 3.19
CA THR A 81 -5.51 10.05 1.97
C THR A 81 -4.57 10.13 0.76
N MET A 82 -3.76 11.18 0.65
CA MET A 82 -2.72 11.28 -0.38
C MET A 82 -1.61 10.25 -0.17
N THR A 83 -1.14 10.09 1.07
CA THR A 83 -0.07 9.13 1.42
C THR A 83 -0.52 7.69 1.17
N VAL A 84 -1.75 7.33 1.54
CA VAL A 84 -2.29 5.99 1.32
C VAL A 84 -2.41 5.67 -0.17
N LYS A 85 -2.88 6.61 -1.00
CA LYS A 85 -2.97 6.42 -2.45
C LYS A 85 -1.59 6.24 -3.08
N GLN A 86 -0.60 7.03 -2.67
CA GLN A 86 0.79 6.91 -3.14
C GLN A 86 1.39 5.54 -2.81
N LYS A 87 1.16 5.05 -1.58
CA LYS A 87 1.63 3.73 -1.15
C LYS A 87 1.06 2.62 -2.02
N THR A 88 -0.25 2.62 -2.25
CA THR A 88 -0.91 1.60 -3.09
C THR A 88 -0.37 1.62 -4.52
N LEU A 89 -0.18 2.80 -5.12
CA LEU A 89 0.38 2.92 -6.47
C LEU A 89 1.80 2.37 -6.55
N PHE A 90 2.64 2.66 -5.56
CA PHE A 90 4.01 2.15 -5.48
C PHE A 90 4.04 0.63 -5.34
N ASP A 91 3.26 0.08 -4.41
CA ASP A 91 3.20 -1.36 -4.14
C ASP A 91 2.71 -2.12 -5.39
N GLU A 92 1.74 -1.57 -6.12
CA GLU A 92 1.26 -2.18 -7.36
C GLU A 92 2.30 -2.14 -8.49
N GLY A 93 2.96 -1.00 -8.70
CA GLY A 93 4.03 -0.87 -9.69
C GLY A 93 5.20 -1.82 -9.41
N LYS A 94 5.56 -1.98 -8.12
CA LYS A 94 6.57 -2.94 -7.68
C LYS A 94 6.15 -4.38 -7.98
N LEU A 95 4.92 -4.75 -7.62
CA LEU A 95 4.39 -6.09 -7.86
C LEU A 95 4.32 -6.41 -9.37
N ALA A 96 4.01 -5.42 -10.21
CA ALA A 96 4.05 -5.58 -11.67
C ALA A 96 5.47 -5.87 -12.17
N LEU A 97 6.47 -5.11 -11.72
CA LEU A 97 7.87 -5.35 -12.05
C LEU A 97 8.37 -6.70 -11.54
N GLU A 98 7.99 -7.13 -10.33
CA GLU A 98 8.37 -8.44 -9.79
C GLU A 98 7.80 -9.59 -10.62
N ARG A 99 6.54 -9.47 -11.08
CA ARG A 99 5.92 -10.43 -12.00
C ARG A 99 6.67 -10.48 -13.33
N MET A 100 7.02 -9.34 -13.90
CA MET A 100 7.80 -9.27 -15.13
C MET A 100 9.19 -9.89 -14.97
N CYS A 101 9.91 -9.55 -13.90
CA CYS A 101 11.22 -10.13 -13.60
C CYS A 101 11.15 -11.64 -13.47
N ARG A 102 10.11 -12.19 -12.84
CA ARG A 102 9.93 -13.64 -12.72
C ARG A 102 9.79 -14.29 -14.09
N ASP A 103 8.97 -13.72 -14.97
CA ASP A 103 8.76 -14.26 -16.32
C ASP A 103 10.02 -14.10 -17.20
N ILE A 104 10.69 -12.95 -17.14
CA ILE A 104 11.93 -12.67 -17.90
C ILE A 104 13.07 -13.57 -17.42
N ARG A 105 13.13 -13.88 -16.12
CA ARG A 105 14.15 -14.78 -15.57
C ARG A 105 14.05 -16.19 -16.17
N ASP A 106 12.86 -16.60 -16.59
CA ASP A 106 12.61 -17.88 -17.27
C ASP A 106 12.74 -17.80 -18.80
N ALA A 107 13.15 -16.66 -19.34
CA ALA A 107 13.31 -16.47 -20.78
C ALA A 107 14.39 -17.39 -21.36
N ARG A 108 14.03 -18.08 -22.43
CA ARG A 108 14.89 -18.93 -23.27
C ARG A 108 15.58 -18.14 -24.38
N THR A 109 14.85 -17.21 -24.98
CA THR A 109 15.34 -16.30 -26.02
C THR A 109 14.67 -14.95 -25.84
N ILE A 110 15.39 -13.86 -26.14
CA ILE A 110 14.84 -12.50 -26.15
C ILE A 110 15.02 -11.96 -27.56
N SER A 111 13.93 -11.56 -28.21
CA SER A 111 13.94 -10.94 -29.54
C SER A 111 14.00 -9.42 -29.46
N ASP A 112 13.34 -8.83 -28.47
CA ASP A 112 13.24 -7.39 -28.29
C ASP A 112 13.34 -7.00 -26.81
N PRO A 113 14.07 -5.93 -26.46
CA PRO A 113 14.99 -5.23 -27.35
C PRO A 113 16.17 -6.12 -27.76
N ALA A 114 16.79 -5.81 -28.89
CA ALA A 114 18.03 -6.45 -29.32
C ALA A 114 19.13 -6.24 -28.26
N ALA A 115 20.16 -7.09 -28.25
CA ALA A 115 21.30 -6.92 -27.35
C ALA A 115 21.96 -5.55 -27.55
N GLY A 116 22.20 -4.81 -26.46
CA GLY A 116 22.65 -3.41 -26.49
C GLY A 116 21.57 -2.37 -26.80
N GLY A 117 20.31 -2.78 -26.97
CA GLY A 117 19.20 -1.90 -27.35
C GLY A 117 18.28 -1.50 -26.19
N SER A 118 17.39 -0.56 -26.49
CA SER A 118 16.31 -0.13 -25.61
C SER A 118 14.98 0.01 -26.34
N GLY A 119 13.87 -0.12 -25.63
CA GLY A 119 12.53 0.12 -26.18
C GLY A 119 11.45 0.15 -25.10
N SER A 120 10.19 0.31 -25.49
CA SER A 120 9.03 0.31 -24.58
C SER A 120 8.33 -1.05 -24.47
N MET A 121 8.99 -2.10 -24.97
CA MET A 121 8.52 -3.47 -24.87
C MET A 121 9.68 -4.43 -24.66
N ILE A 122 9.35 -5.60 -24.12
CA ILE A 122 10.24 -6.76 -24.13
C ILE A 122 9.46 -7.97 -24.64
N ARG A 123 10.10 -8.72 -25.54
CA ARG A 123 9.54 -9.92 -26.16
C ARG A 123 10.51 -11.08 -26.04
N PHE A 124 10.03 -12.18 -25.50
CA PHE A 124 10.85 -13.35 -25.22
C PHE A 124 10.04 -14.64 -25.29
N ARG A 125 10.74 -15.76 -25.50
CA ARG A 125 10.14 -17.10 -25.35
C ARG A 125 10.41 -17.62 -23.96
N ARG A 126 9.39 -18.22 -23.34
CA ARG A 126 9.54 -18.86 -22.02
C ARG A 126 10.14 -20.26 -22.14
N THR A 127 10.87 -20.70 -21.10
CA THR A 127 11.44 -22.05 -21.02
C THR A 127 10.45 -23.05 -20.43
N ASN A 128 9.84 -22.73 -19.28
CA ASN A 128 9.06 -23.66 -18.49
C ASN A 128 7.56 -23.36 -18.57
N ASN A 129 6.74 -24.35 -18.25
CA ASN A 129 5.32 -24.13 -17.98
C ASN A 129 5.12 -23.71 -16.51
N THR A 130 4.09 -22.92 -16.23
CA THR A 130 3.78 -22.53 -14.84
C THR A 130 2.76 -23.48 -14.21
N ALA A 131 1.73 -23.88 -14.96
CA ALA A 131 0.67 -24.80 -14.55
C ALA A 131 -0.17 -25.22 -15.76
N PRO A 132 -1.00 -26.29 -15.66
CA PRO A 132 -1.99 -26.61 -16.68
C PRO A 132 -2.90 -25.40 -16.98
N SER A 133 -3.08 -25.07 -18.26
CA SER A 133 -3.93 -23.97 -18.75
C SER A 133 -3.50 -22.55 -18.35
N GLN A 134 -2.27 -22.35 -17.87
CA GLN A 134 -1.73 -21.03 -17.59
C GLN A 134 -0.75 -20.60 -18.69
N ASP A 135 0.53 -20.78 -18.42
CA ASP A 135 1.66 -20.34 -19.19
C ASP A 135 2.35 -21.59 -19.73
N VAL A 136 2.56 -21.64 -21.04
CA VAL A 136 3.09 -22.83 -21.72
C VAL A 136 4.58 -22.64 -22.03
N ALA A 137 5.34 -23.73 -22.07
CA ALA A 137 6.72 -23.72 -22.50
C ALA A 137 6.83 -23.33 -23.99
N ASP A 138 7.91 -22.64 -24.37
CA ASP A 138 8.15 -22.11 -25.73
C ASP A 138 7.11 -21.07 -26.21
N GLU A 139 6.21 -20.63 -25.34
CA GLU A 139 5.24 -19.57 -25.62
C GLU A 139 5.94 -18.21 -25.67
N TRP A 140 5.53 -17.38 -26.64
CA TRP A 140 5.95 -15.99 -26.69
C TRP A 140 5.22 -15.16 -25.64
N ILE A 141 6.00 -14.41 -24.87
CA ILE A 141 5.50 -13.42 -23.93
C ILE A 141 6.02 -12.05 -24.36
N ARG A 142 5.11 -11.09 -24.44
CA ARG A 142 5.43 -9.68 -24.64
C ARG A 142 4.90 -8.86 -23.48
N PHE A 143 5.78 -8.07 -22.88
CA PHE A 143 5.37 -6.97 -22.01
C PHE A 143 5.49 -5.67 -22.76
N GLN A 144 4.45 -4.83 -22.72
CA GLN A 144 4.42 -3.57 -23.45
C GLN A 144 3.65 -2.51 -22.69
N LEU A 145 4.02 -1.26 -22.96
CA LEU A 145 3.17 -0.11 -22.64
C LEU A 145 2.15 0.08 -23.76
N ALA A 146 0.86 0.00 -23.45
CA ALA A 146 -0.21 0.25 -24.39
C ALA A 146 -0.96 1.53 -24.04
N VAL A 147 -1.18 2.38 -25.04
CA VAL A 147 -2.08 3.54 -24.95
C VAL A 147 -3.51 3.05 -25.08
N GLN A 148 -4.36 3.47 -24.16
CA GLN A 148 -5.78 3.13 -24.13
C GLN A 148 -6.60 4.20 -24.85
N PRO A 149 -7.85 3.88 -25.26
CA PRO A 149 -8.71 4.84 -25.97
C PRO A 149 -9.00 6.15 -25.20
N ASP A 150 -8.87 6.12 -23.87
CA ASP A 150 -9.02 7.28 -22.99
C ASP A 150 -7.73 8.10 -22.82
N GLY A 151 -6.66 7.77 -23.56
CA GLY A 151 -5.36 8.44 -23.49
C GLY A 151 -4.48 8.03 -22.31
N THR A 152 -4.91 7.06 -21.49
CA THR A 152 -4.11 6.53 -20.38
C THR A 152 -3.19 5.40 -20.83
N TYR A 153 -2.23 5.02 -19.98
CA TYR A 153 -1.31 3.93 -20.28
C TYR A 153 -1.59 2.71 -19.41
N THR A 154 -1.47 1.53 -20.01
CA THR A 154 -1.55 0.26 -19.29
C THR A 154 -0.34 -0.59 -19.58
N LEU A 155 0.22 -1.18 -18.53
CA LEU A 155 1.30 -2.16 -18.64
C LEU A 155 0.68 -3.55 -18.84
N GLN A 156 0.85 -4.10 -20.03
CA GLN A 156 0.15 -5.31 -20.46
C GLN A 156 1.10 -6.48 -20.67
N LYS A 157 0.61 -7.68 -20.35
CA LYS A 157 1.19 -8.96 -20.77
C LYS A 157 0.38 -9.51 -21.93
N VAL A 158 1.03 -9.78 -23.06
CA VAL A 158 0.44 -10.43 -24.23
C VAL A 158 1.08 -11.79 -24.42
N LYS A 159 0.26 -12.84 -24.53
CA LYS A 159 0.72 -14.19 -24.87
C LYS A 159 0.64 -14.44 -26.37
N ASN A 160 1.51 -15.32 -26.85
CA ASN A 160 1.64 -15.72 -28.25
C ASN A 160 1.99 -14.57 -29.22
N ASP A 161 2.31 -13.39 -28.71
CA ASP A 161 2.73 -12.20 -29.46
C ASP A 161 1.70 -11.64 -30.48
N THR A 162 0.62 -12.35 -30.78
CA THR A 162 -0.36 -11.97 -31.81
C THR A 162 -1.79 -11.80 -31.28
N GLY A 163 -1.99 -11.86 -29.97
CA GLY A 163 -3.31 -11.80 -29.33
C GLY A 163 -3.64 -10.48 -28.62
N PRO A 164 -4.88 -10.32 -28.14
CA PRO A 164 -5.23 -9.28 -27.17
C PRO A 164 -4.40 -9.46 -25.87
N PRO A 165 -4.26 -8.41 -25.04
CA PRO A 165 -3.59 -8.53 -23.76
C PRO A 165 -4.24 -9.62 -22.92
N THR A 166 -3.41 -10.51 -22.40
CA THR A 166 -3.84 -11.64 -21.57
C THR A 166 -3.93 -11.25 -20.09
N ALA A 167 -3.20 -10.20 -19.68
CA ALA A 167 -3.33 -9.61 -18.36
C ALA A 167 -2.87 -8.15 -18.34
N ASP A 168 -3.57 -7.34 -17.55
CA ASP A 168 -3.06 -6.04 -17.10
C ASP A 168 -2.24 -6.28 -15.83
N LEU A 169 -0.97 -5.87 -15.85
CA LEU A 169 -0.05 -6.14 -14.74
C LEU A 169 -0.25 -5.17 -13.56
N ALA A 170 -0.81 -4.00 -13.84
CA ALA A 170 -0.87 -2.88 -12.90
C ALA A 170 -2.09 -2.00 -13.22
N SER A 171 -3.29 -2.49 -12.91
CA SER A 171 -4.54 -1.81 -13.30
C SER A 171 -4.78 -0.54 -12.50
N ASN A 172 -4.39 -0.48 -11.22
CA ASN A 172 -4.62 0.70 -10.38
C ASN A 172 -3.60 1.82 -10.65
N VAL A 173 -2.45 1.55 -11.29
CA VAL A 173 -1.48 2.57 -11.72
C VAL A 173 -1.75 3.15 -13.12
N ARG A 174 -2.79 2.70 -13.83
CA ARG A 174 -3.11 3.12 -15.22
C ARG A 174 -3.10 4.65 -15.41
N ASN A 175 -3.67 5.38 -14.47
CA ASN A 175 -3.77 6.85 -14.55
C ASN A 175 -2.48 7.58 -14.20
N ASN A 176 -1.54 6.86 -13.58
CA ASN A 176 -0.28 7.40 -13.09
C ASN A 176 0.89 6.94 -13.98
N LEU A 177 0.74 5.87 -14.74
CA LEU A 177 1.78 5.35 -15.61
C LEU A 177 2.06 6.32 -16.76
N THR A 178 3.33 6.73 -16.90
CA THR A 178 3.75 7.70 -17.92
C THR A 178 4.82 7.15 -18.84
N ASP A 179 5.64 6.23 -18.36
CA ASP A 179 6.73 5.66 -19.14
C ASP A 179 7.04 4.25 -18.67
N PHE A 180 7.45 3.43 -19.62
CA PHE A 180 8.00 2.10 -19.40
C PHE A 180 9.09 1.88 -20.44
N THR A 181 10.31 1.66 -19.96
CA THR A 181 11.48 1.43 -20.78
C THR A 181 12.14 0.13 -20.37
N VAL A 182 12.56 -0.63 -21.37
CA VAL A 182 13.39 -1.81 -21.22
C VAL A 182 14.70 -1.57 -21.94
N THR A 183 15.81 -1.86 -21.28
CA THR A 183 17.13 -1.88 -21.88
C THR A 183 17.70 -3.27 -21.73
N ARG A 184 18.32 -3.79 -22.79
CA ARG A 184 19.11 -5.02 -22.76
C ARG A 184 20.55 -4.66 -23.04
N ASP A 185 21.45 -4.94 -22.11
CA ASP A 185 22.88 -4.74 -22.36
C ASP A 185 23.45 -5.87 -23.26
N ALA A 186 24.74 -5.76 -23.61
CA ALA A 186 25.42 -6.80 -24.37
C ALA A 186 25.62 -8.10 -23.57
N GLY A 187 25.63 -8.04 -22.24
CA GLY A 187 25.75 -9.17 -21.33
C GLY A 187 24.40 -9.84 -20.99
N ASN A 188 23.31 -9.46 -21.66
CA ASN A 188 21.94 -9.91 -21.42
C ASN A 188 21.36 -9.54 -20.03
N GLU A 189 21.91 -8.54 -19.34
CA GLU A 189 21.21 -7.85 -18.27
C GLU A 189 20.04 -7.08 -18.86
N ILE A 190 18.84 -7.35 -18.36
CA ILE A 190 17.64 -6.62 -18.69
C ILE A 190 17.36 -5.63 -17.58
N GLN A 191 17.35 -4.35 -17.91
CA GLN A 191 16.91 -3.29 -17.03
C GLN A 191 15.48 -2.90 -17.38
N LEU A 192 14.59 -2.97 -16.40
CA LEU A 192 13.23 -2.45 -16.50
C LEU A 192 13.16 -1.12 -15.76
N TYR A 193 12.54 -0.14 -16.39
CA TYR A 193 12.31 1.19 -15.86
C TYR A 193 10.83 1.54 -16.02
N LEU A 194 10.20 2.00 -14.94
CA LEU A 194 8.80 2.40 -14.89
C LEU A 194 8.71 3.79 -14.27
N LYS A 195 7.95 4.70 -14.90
CA LYS A 195 7.72 6.04 -14.36
C LYS A 195 6.24 6.26 -14.07
N LEU A 196 5.95 6.63 -12.83
CA LEU A 196 4.62 6.95 -12.34
C LEU A 196 4.55 8.45 -11.99
N SER A 197 3.59 9.18 -12.54
CA SER A 197 3.28 10.56 -12.16
C SER A 197 2.21 10.58 -11.08
N LEU A 198 2.47 11.29 -9.99
CA LEU A 198 1.54 11.45 -8.87
C LEU A 198 0.63 12.67 -9.09
N THR A 199 -0.52 12.68 -8.42
CA THR A 199 -1.45 13.82 -8.46
C THR A 199 -0.85 15.11 -7.90
N THR A 200 0.23 15.02 -7.13
CA THR A 200 1.01 16.16 -6.61
C THR A 200 1.93 16.79 -7.66
N GLY A 201 2.04 16.20 -8.86
CA GLY A 201 2.98 16.61 -9.91
C GLY A 201 4.38 16.00 -9.78
N GLU A 202 4.63 15.26 -8.69
CA GLU A 202 5.88 14.53 -8.48
C GLU A 202 5.91 13.23 -9.29
N ASN A 203 7.09 12.81 -9.75
CA ASN A 203 7.26 11.53 -10.44
C ASN A 203 7.99 10.53 -9.54
N VAL A 204 7.49 9.31 -9.49
CA VAL A 204 8.14 8.15 -8.87
C VAL A 204 8.70 7.28 -9.97
N THR A 205 9.95 6.85 -9.81
CA THR A 205 10.61 5.94 -10.74
C THR A 205 10.89 4.62 -10.05
N LEU A 206 10.57 3.53 -10.73
CA LEU A 206 10.89 2.18 -10.29
C LEU A 206 11.83 1.57 -11.30
N GLN A 207 12.94 1.02 -10.81
CA GLN A 207 13.94 0.39 -11.65
C GLN A 207 14.30 -0.97 -11.07
N THR A 208 14.46 -1.95 -11.94
CA THR A 208 14.95 -3.26 -11.55
C THR A 208 15.80 -3.88 -12.67
N LYS A 209 16.67 -4.79 -12.29
CA LYS A 209 17.58 -5.49 -13.18
C LYS A 209 17.34 -6.99 -13.07
N VAL A 210 17.28 -7.68 -14.19
CA VAL A 210 17.03 -9.12 -14.25
C VAL A 210 17.97 -9.78 -15.26
N TYR A 211 18.52 -10.92 -14.84
CA TYR A 211 19.32 -11.79 -15.68
C TYR A 211 18.50 -13.05 -16.00
N PRO A 212 18.15 -13.29 -17.26
CA PRO A 212 17.54 -14.54 -17.69
C PRO A 212 18.46 -15.74 -17.40
N LYS A 213 17.88 -16.83 -16.89
CA LYS A 213 18.64 -18.04 -16.53
C LYS A 213 18.83 -19.02 -17.67
N ASN A 214 17.94 -18.97 -18.66
CA ASN A 214 17.83 -20.02 -19.68
C ASN A 214 18.15 -19.49 -21.09
N LEU A 215 18.72 -18.29 -21.20
CA LEU A 215 19.25 -17.82 -22.47
C LEU A 215 20.34 -18.78 -22.93
N SER A 216 20.20 -19.33 -24.14
CA SER A 216 21.21 -20.19 -24.75
C SER A 216 22.57 -19.50 -24.67
N GLU A 217 23.53 -20.19 -24.05
CA GLU A 217 24.85 -19.68 -23.70
C GLU A 217 25.47 -18.84 -24.82
N ASP A 218 25.60 -17.54 -24.59
CA ASP A 218 26.88 -16.94 -24.93
C ASP A 218 27.86 -17.57 -23.93
N LEU A 219 28.76 -18.42 -24.40
CA LEU A 219 29.73 -19.22 -23.62
C LEU A 219 30.67 -18.36 -22.74
N THR A 220 30.43 -17.06 -22.68
CA THR A 220 31.12 -16.05 -21.88
C THR A 220 30.30 -15.56 -20.68
N SER A 221 28.99 -15.86 -20.60
CA SER A 221 28.11 -15.38 -19.54
C SER A 221 28.20 -16.26 -18.30
N THR A 222 29.37 -16.16 -17.64
CA THR A 222 29.60 -16.70 -16.31
C THR A 222 28.58 -16.07 -15.37
N TYR A 223 27.83 -16.89 -14.63
CA TYR A 223 26.92 -16.44 -13.57
C TYR A 223 27.46 -15.21 -12.83
N LYS A 224 26.92 -14.01 -13.14
CA LYS A 224 27.13 -12.83 -12.30
C LYS A 224 26.28 -12.98 -11.05
N ASN A 225 26.70 -13.87 -10.16
CA ASN A 225 26.41 -13.65 -8.75
C ASN A 225 27.01 -12.28 -8.40
N PHE A 226 26.26 -11.44 -7.67
CA PHE A 226 26.75 -10.16 -7.15
C PHE A 226 27.93 -10.39 -6.20
N ARG A 227 29.10 -10.68 -6.75
CA ARG A 227 30.36 -10.72 -6.02
C ARG A 227 31.13 -9.49 -6.49
N ILE A 228 31.14 -8.47 -5.65
CA ILE A 228 32.01 -7.32 -5.86
C ILE A 228 33.44 -7.85 -5.71
N GLN A 229 34.21 -7.74 -6.79
CA GLN A 229 35.62 -8.08 -6.79
C GLN A 229 36.37 -6.90 -6.17
N ASP A 230 37.18 -7.15 -5.15
CA ASP A 230 38.08 -6.12 -4.62
C ASP A 230 39.20 -5.80 -5.63
N SER A 231 39.92 -4.71 -5.39
CA SER A 231 41.04 -4.27 -6.25
C SER A 231 42.20 -5.27 -6.34
N SER A 232 42.16 -6.35 -5.56
CA SER A 232 43.15 -7.43 -5.53
C SER A 232 42.67 -8.69 -6.24
N GLY A 233 41.47 -8.67 -6.83
CA GLY A 233 40.91 -9.78 -7.60
C GLY A 233 40.15 -10.82 -6.76
N ASN A 234 40.00 -10.61 -5.45
CA ASN A 234 39.28 -11.53 -4.56
C ASN A 234 37.79 -11.16 -4.46
N PHE A 235 36.94 -12.16 -4.31
CA PHE A 235 35.49 -11.99 -4.25
C PHE A 235 35.02 -11.89 -2.79
N ALA A 236 34.59 -10.70 -2.36
CA ALA A 236 34.02 -10.51 -1.02
C ALA A 236 32.52 -10.87 -0.99
N SER A 237 32.08 -11.57 0.06
CA SER A 237 30.67 -11.79 0.36
C SER A 237 30.12 -10.57 1.13
N TRP A 238 29.23 -9.83 0.48
CA TRP A 238 28.41 -8.72 1.00
C TRP A 238 29.17 -7.49 1.54
N GLN A 239 28.97 -6.34 0.88
CA GLN A 239 29.14 -5.03 1.51
C GLN A 239 27.85 -4.23 1.40
N GLU A 240 27.37 -3.74 2.53
CA GLU A 240 26.37 -2.67 2.58
C GLU A 240 27.06 -1.37 2.19
N VAL A 241 26.72 -0.82 1.02
CA VAL A 241 27.13 0.52 0.64
C VAL A 241 26.18 1.50 1.33
N ARG A 242 26.67 2.20 2.37
CA ARG A 242 26.02 3.42 2.85
C ARG A 242 26.42 4.56 1.93
N SER A 243 25.42 5.26 1.39
CA SER A 243 25.63 6.48 0.61
C SER A 243 26.34 7.55 1.45
N PRO A 244 27.19 8.40 0.84
CA PRO A 244 27.70 9.61 1.49
C PRO A 244 26.57 10.58 1.86
#